data_AF-A0A1C5TRC4-F1
#
_entry.id   AF-A0A1C5TRC4-F1
#
_cell.length_a   1.000
_cell.length_b   1.000
_cell.length_c   1.000
_cell.angle_alpha   90.00
_cell.angle_beta   90.00
_cell.angle_gamma   90.00
#
_symmetry.space_group_name_H-M   'P 1'
#
loop_
_entity.id
_entity.type
_entity.pdbx_description
1 polymer ?
#
loop_
_entity_poly.entity_id
_entity_poly.type
_entity_poly.pdbx_seq_one_letter_code
_entity_poly.pdbx_strand_id
1 'polypeptide(L)'
;MGFCRLEENLIDLVKEQQAKLGFRPEVIRLYYPVSTLNHFFGSEDTAEEMKARLNGLEVRMKGTLGEVRVTAKGDRFCFLIPETGSVYVHEQMKGREFIQDLVDLVGTHGCSLEKIRELFRQWSAKPVFEKIEDGDFDWVFHFADGIPDRYYYCFKDEGCHLIYHRFLPEDYAELQ
;
A
#
# COMPACT_ATOMS: atom_id res chain seq x y z
N MET A 1 -11.15 4.03 -14.32
CA MET A 1 -11.15 3.88 -12.84
C MET A 1 -10.01 2.97 -12.38
N GLY A 2 -9.88 1.73 -12.89
CA GLY A 2 -8.84 0.82 -12.40
C GLY A 2 -7.38 1.28 -12.52
N PHE A 3 -6.96 1.88 -13.65
CA PHE A 3 -5.60 2.41 -13.77
C PHE A 3 -5.28 3.55 -12.80
N CYS A 4 -6.26 4.42 -12.50
CA CYS A 4 -6.07 5.48 -11.52
C CYS A 4 -5.89 4.88 -10.12
N ARG A 5 -6.74 3.92 -9.74
CA ARG A 5 -6.60 3.21 -8.45
C ARG A 5 -5.26 2.49 -8.31
N LEU A 6 -4.80 1.85 -9.38
CA LEU A 6 -3.49 1.18 -9.43
C LEU A 6 -2.35 2.20 -9.30
N GLU A 7 -2.40 3.32 -10.03
CA GLU A 7 -1.39 4.37 -9.93
C GLU A 7 -1.30 4.97 -8.53
N GLU A 8 -2.45 5.31 -7.94
CA GLU A 8 -2.54 5.78 -6.55
C GLU A 8 -1.91 4.77 -5.59
N ASN A 9 -2.23 3.49 -5.74
CA ASN A 9 -1.67 2.45 -4.88
C ASN A 9 -0.15 2.28 -5.05
N LEU A 10 0.36 2.32 -6.28
CA LEU A 10 1.80 2.28 -6.54
C LEU A 10 2.49 3.48 -5.87
N ILE A 11 1.92 4.68 -5.99
CA ILE A 11 2.43 5.88 -5.31
C ILE A 11 2.43 5.69 -3.79
N ASP A 12 1.33 5.21 -3.21
CA ASP A 12 1.20 4.99 -1.77
C ASP A 12 2.19 3.96 -1.23
N LEU A 13 2.52 2.92 -1.99
CA LEU A 13 3.53 1.93 -1.61
C LEU A 13 4.95 2.49 -1.73
N VAL A 14 5.22 3.31 -2.75
CA VAL A 14 6.50 4.02 -2.86
C VAL A 14 6.67 4.99 -1.69
N LYS A 15 5.64 5.76 -1.32
CA LYS A 15 5.64 6.63 -0.13
C LYS A 15 5.95 5.86 1.14
N GLU A 16 5.26 4.73 1.34
CA GLU A 16 5.49 3.85 2.49
C GLU A 16 6.93 3.31 2.52
N GLN A 17 7.45 2.86 1.38
CA GLN A 17 8.83 2.38 1.28
C GLN A 17 9.84 3.49 1.59
N GLN A 18 9.63 4.69 1.06
CA GLN A 18 10.48 5.86 1.33
C GLN A 18 10.42 6.27 2.80
N ALA A 19 9.25 6.18 3.44
CA ALA A 19 9.13 6.41 4.88
C ALA A 19 9.93 5.37 5.69
N LYS A 20 9.89 4.09 5.29
CA LYS A 20 10.58 3.00 6.00
C LYS A 20 12.10 3.00 5.82
N LEU A 21 12.58 3.28 4.62
CA LEU A 21 14.00 3.11 4.23
C LEU A 21 14.75 4.44 4.06
N GLY A 22 14.03 5.56 4.13
CA GLY A 22 14.49 6.86 3.67
C GLY A 22 14.38 7.00 2.15
N PHE A 23 14.25 8.24 1.67
CA PHE A 23 14.25 8.51 0.23
C PHE A 23 15.60 8.16 -0.41
N ARG A 24 15.52 7.41 -1.50
CA ARG A 24 16.64 7.11 -2.39
C ARG A 24 16.16 7.14 -3.85
N PRO A 25 16.88 7.83 -4.75
CA PRO A 25 16.59 7.76 -6.18
C PRO A 25 17.05 6.38 -6.69
N GLU A 26 16.15 5.40 -6.65
CA GLU A 26 16.44 4.04 -7.09
C GLU A 26 15.24 3.39 -7.79
N VAL A 27 15.52 2.29 -8.48
CA VAL A 27 14.48 1.48 -9.15
C VAL A 27 13.74 0.64 -8.11
N ILE A 28 12.41 0.78 -8.08
CA ILE A 28 11.54 0.07 -7.13
C ILE A 28 10.84 -1.08 -7.85
N ARG A 29 10.69 -2.22 -7.18
CA ARG A 29 9.96 -3.38 -7.68
C ARG A 29 8.84 -3.74 -6.72
N LEU A 30 7.60 -3.62 -7.18
CA LEU A 30 6.41 -3.98 -6.44
C LEU A 30 5.76 -5.23 -7.05
N TYR A 31 5.33 -6.17 -6.20
CA TYR A 31 4.78 -7.45 -6.64
C TYR A 31 3.32 -7.57 -6.26
N TYR A 32 2.50 -8.00 -7.22
CA TYR A 32 1.07 -8.19 -7.03
C TYR A 32 0.63 -9.56 -7.55
N PRO A 33 -0.24 -10.28 -6.83
CA PRO A 33 -0.97 -11.39 -7.43
C PRO A 33 -2.01 -10.85 -8.43
N VAL A 34 -2.42 -11.69 -9.38
CA VAL A 34 -3.47 -11.34 -10.35
C VAL A 34 -4.80 -11.00 -9.68
N SER A 35 -5.12 -11.63 -8.53
CA SER A 35 -6.33 -11.35 -7.74
C SER A 35 -6.40 -9.89 -7.28
N THR A 36 -5.32 -9.35 -6.71
CA THR A 36 -5.26 -7.94 -6.31
C THR A 36 -5.40 -7.00 -7.52
N LEU A 37 -4.83 -7.37 -8.66
CA LEU A 37 -5.00 -6.60 -9.89
C LEU A 37 -6.46 -6.60 -10.36
N ASN A 38 -7.10 -7.76 -10.32
CA ASN A 38 -8.52 -7.92 -10.60
C ASN A 38 -9.39 -7.02 -9.71
N HIS A 39 -9.05 -6.83 -8.43
CA HIS A 39 -9.76 -5.87 -7.55
C HIS A 39 -9.64 -4.42 -8.01
N PHE A 40 -8.46 -4.00 -8.50
CA PHE A 40 -8.33 -2.65 -9.05
C PHE A 40 -9.22 -2.43 -10.28
N PHE A 41 -9.31 -3.43 -11.16
CA PHE A 41 -10.04 -3.33 -12.42
C PHE A 41 -11.50 -3.75 -12.34
N GLY A 42 -11.93 -4.39 -11.24
CA GLY A 42 -13.25 -5.01 -11.11
C GLY A 42 -13.45 -6.11 -12.15
N SER A 43 -12.42 -6.92 -12.39
CA SER A 43 -12.39 -7.98 -13.40
C SER A 43 -12.10 -9.34 -12.76
N GLU A 44 -12.25 -10.40 -13.55
CA GLU A 44 -11.86 -11.77 -13.21
C GLU A 44 -10.84 -12.27 -14.24
N ASP A 45 -9.91 -11.40 -14.65
CA ASP A 45 -8.96 -11.71 -15.70
C ASP A 45 -7.99 -12.80 -15.24
N THR A 46 -7.63 -13.69 -16.17
CA THR A 46 -6.46 -14.57 -16.03
C THR A 46 -5.16 -13.77 -16.08
N ALA A 47 -4.03 -14.39 -15.71
CA ALA A 47 -2.73 -13.73 -15.81
C ALA A 47 -2.38 -13.28 -17.25
N GLU A 48 -2.85 -13.98 -18.28
CA GLU A 48 -2.63 -13.57 -19.67
C GLU A 48 -3.47 -12.35 -20.06
N GLU A 49 -4.74 -12.34 -19.67
CA GLU A 49 -5.67 -11.22 -19.91
C GLU A 49 -5.23 -9.97 -19.13
N MET A 50 -4.83 -10.13 -17.87
CA MET A 50 -4.30 -9.03 -17.06
C MET A 50 -3.01 -8.45 -17.65
N LYS A 51 -2.12 -9.30 -18.17
CA LYS A 51 -0.92 -8.84 -18.88
C LYS A 51 -1.28 -8.04 -20.14
N ALA A 52 -2.28 -8.47 -20.91
CA ALA A 52 -2.77 -7.73 -22.06
C ALA A 52 -3.41 -6.39 -21.65
N ARG A 53 -4.16 -6.37 -20.55
CA ARG A 53 -4.77 -5.15 -19.98
C ARG A 53 -3.71 -4.14 -19.55
N LEU A 54 -2.64 -4.59 -18.92
CA LEU A 54 -1.52 -3.74 -18.48
C LEU A 54 -0.59 -3.29 -19.60
N ASN A 55 -0.85 -3.69 -20.86
CA ASN A 55 -0.08 -3.23 -22.00
C ASN A 55 -0.25 -1.71 -22.20
N GLY A 56 0.86 -0.98 -22.37
CA GLY A 56 0.86 0.47 -22.49
C GLY A 56 0.77 1.23 -21.17
N LEU A 57 0.90 0.54 -20.03
CA LEU A 57 0.98 1.18 -18.71
C LEU A 57 2.14 2.19 -18.65
N GLU A 58 3.27 1.87 -19.29
CA GLU A 58 4.47 2.71 -19.35
C GLU A 58 4.21 4.07 -20.00
N VAL A 59 3.29 4.12 -20.96
CA VAL A 59 2.90 5.38 -21.63
C VAL A 59 1.93 6.16 -20.75
N ARG A 60 1.02 5.46 -20.07
CA ARG A 60 -0.02 6.06 -19.23
C ARG A 60 0.57 6.73 -17.98
N MET A 61 1.54 6.10 -17.35
CA MET A 61 2.20 6.59 -16.11
C MET A 61 3.42 7.48 -16.38
N LYS A 62 3.76 7.74 -17.64
CA LYS A 62 4.97 8.49 -18.01
C LYS A 62 5.06 9.88 -17.37
N GLY A 63 3.91 10.55 -17.16
CA GLY A 63 3.83 11.85 -16.53
C GLY A 63 3.91 11.85 -15.00
N THR A 64 3.80 10.68 -14.37
CA THR A 64 3.77 10.47 -12.92
C THR A 64 4.94 9.57 -12.50
N LEU A 65 4.72 8.25 -12.49
CA LEU A 65 5.71 7.24 -12.08
C LEU A 65 6.77 6.92 -13.17
N GLY A 66 6.72 7.59 -14.31
CA GLY A 66 7.62 7.35 -15.44
C GLY A 66 7.24 6.10 -16.23
N GLU A 67 8.22 5.54 -16.95
CA GLU A 67 8.02 4.35 -17.80
C GLU A 67 7.99 3.06 -16.96
N VAL A 68 6.89 2.86 -16.22
CA VAL A 68 6.66 1.69 -15.37
C VAL A 68 6.57 0.44 -16.24
N ARG A 69 7.50 -0.50 -16.03
CA ARG A 69 7.53 -1.77 -16.79
C ARG A 69 6.87 -2.88 -16.00
N VAL A 70 6.01 -3.64 -16.66
CA VAL A 70 5.33 -4.78 -16.05
C VAL A 70 5.91 -6.08 -16.60
N THR A 71 6.30 -6.99 -15.71
CA THR A 71 6.64 -8.37 -16.05
C THR A 71 5.76 -9.33 -15.25
N ALA A 72 5.53 -10.55 -15.74
CA ALA A 72 4.69 -11.52 -15.06
C ALA A 72 5.37 -12.90 -15.04
N LYS A 73 5.22 -13.63 -13.93
CA LYS A 73 5.67 -15.01 -13.76
C LYS A 73 4.61 -15.81 -12.99
N GLY A 74 3.91 -16.70 -13.69
CA GLY A 74 2.69 -17.33 -13.16
C GLY A 74 1.65 -16.26 -12.83
N ASP A 75 1.01 -16.36 -11.67
CA ASP A 75 0.00 -15.41 -11.20
C ASP A 75 0.57 -14.17 -10.51
N ARG A 76 1.89 -13.93 -10.59
CA ARG A 76 2.55 -12.77 -9.96
C ARG A 76 3.08 -11.79 -11.00
N PHE A 77 2.70 -10.54 -10.83
CA PHE A 77 3.13 -9.40 -11.61
C PHE A 77 4.17 -8.59 -10.85
N CYS A 78 5.19 -8.12 -11.56
CA CYS A 78 6.24 -7.25 -11.05
C CYS A 78 6.17 -5.92 -11.80
N PHE A 79 5.91 -4.85 -11.05
CA PHE A 79 5.91 -3.47 -11.51
C PHE A 79 7.27 -2.87 -11.17
N LEU A 80 8.05 -2.59 -12.21
CA LEU A 80 9.33 -1.93 -12.11
C LEU A 80 9.12 -0.44 -12.33
N ILE A 81 9.23 0.33 -11.26
CA ILE A 81 9.15 1.79 -11.26
C ILE A 81 10.58 2.33 -11.43
N PRO A 82 10.85 3.12 -12.47
CA PRO A 82 12.17 3.69 -12.67
C PRO A 82 12.53 4.71 -11.58
N GLU A 83 13.81 5.08 -11.49
CA GLU A 83 14.31 6.11 -10.58
C GLU A 83 13.50 7.42 -10.66
N THR A 84 13.14 7.83 -11.87
CA THR A 84 12.32 9.04 -12.10
C THR A 84 10.96 8.98 -11.40
N GLY A 85 10.35 7.80 -11.31
CA GLY A 85 9.12 7.59 -10.56
C GLY A 85 9.32 7.71 -9.06
N SER A 86 10.43 7.18 -8.53
CA SER A 86 10.78 7.36 -7.10
C SER A 86 10.98 8.83 -6.75
N VAL A 87 11.71 9.57 -7.60
CA VAL A 87 11.92 11.02 -7.45
C VAL A 87 10.60 11.77 -7.51
N TYR A 88 9.75 11.46 -8.50
CA TYR A 88 8.43 12.10 -8.62
C TYR A 88 7.61 11.94 -7.34
N VAL A 89 7.51 10.72 -6.79
CA VAL A 89 6.76 10.48 -5.56
C VAL A 89 7.32 11.31 -4.40
N HIS A 90 8.64 11.36 -4.26
CA HIS A 90 9.29 12.16 -3.22
C HIS A 90 8.98 13.66 -3.35
N GLU A 91 9.02 14.22 -4.57
CA GLU A 91 8.70 15.62 -4.83
C GLU A 91 7.21 15.96 -4.62
N GLN A 92 6.31 15.00 -4.82
CA GLN A 92 4.88 15.17 -4.56
C GLN A 92 4.55 15.16 -3.06
N MET A 93 5.41 14.60 -2.20
CA MET A 93 5.23 14.63 -0.75
C MET A 93 5.49 16.04 -0.19
N LYS A 94 4.51 16.93 -0.34
CA LYS A 94 4.58 18.34 0.10
C LYS A 94 4.30 18.54 1.60
N GLY A 95 4.14 17.47 2.36
CA GLY A 95 3.85 17.52 3.78
C GLY A 95 3.94 16.14 4.43
N ARG A 96 3.69 16.10 5.74
CA ARG A 96 3.56 14.85 6.46
C ARG A 96 2.25 14.20 6.09
N GLU A 97 2.28 12.90 5.88
CA GLU A 97 1.13 12.05 5.57
C GLU A 97 1.02 10.99 6.65
N PHE A 98 -0.18 10.46 6.86
CA PHE A 98 -0.45 9.46 7.89
C PHE A 98 0.55 8.28 7.88
N ILE A 99 0.87 7.76 6.69
CA ILE A 99 1.80 6.63 6.56
C ILE A 99 3.20 6.94 7.11
N GLN A 100 3.66 8.19 7.04
CA GLN A 100 4.95 8.59 7.58
C GLN A 100 4.92 8.57 9.11
N ASP A 101 3.87 9.14 9.72
CA ASP A 101 3.73 9.08 11.18
C ASP A 101 3.55 7.65 11.69
N LEU A 102 2.83 6.80 10.94
CA LEU A 102 2.65 5.39 11.30
C LEU A 102 4.00 4.65 11.29
N VAL A 103 4.78 4.81 10.22
CA VAL A 103 6.09 4.17 10.09
C VAL A 103 7.06 4.66 11.17
N ASP A 104 7.12 5.97 11.42
CA ASP A 104 7.95 6.54 12.49
C ASP A 104 7.57 5.98 13.87
N LEU A 105 6.26 5.87 14.13
CA LEU A 105 5.75 5.37 15.41
C LEU A 105 6.07 3.88 15.59
N VAL A 106 5.81 3.04 14.58
CA VAL A 106 6.10 1.60 14.62
C VAL A 106 7.61 1.33 14.71
N GLY A 107 8.43 2.17 14.07
CA GLY A 107 9.89 2.09 14.15
C GLY A 107 10.49 2.49 15.50
N THR A 108 9.69 3.10 16.39
CA THR A 108 10.15 3.53 17.71
C THR A 108 10.12 2.37 18.72
N HIS A 109 11.23 2.17 19.44
CA HIS A 109 11.30 1.18 20.53
C HIS A 109 10.19 1.43 21.58
N GLY A 110 9.46 0.38 21.94
CA GLY A 110 8.33 0.49 22.88
C GLY A 110 7.09 1.18 22.28
N CYS A 111 6.90 1.08 20.97
CA CYS A 111 5.61 1.32 20.34
C CYS A 111 4.58 0.33 20.92
N SER A 112 3.41 0.85 21.27
CA SER A 112 2.28 0.05 21.75
C SER A 112 1.07 0.27 20.86
N LEU A 113 0.16 -0.70 20.82
CA LEU A 113 -1.11 -0.58 20.09
C LEU A 113 -1.92 0.66 20.51
N GLU A 114 -1.86 1.06 21.79
CA GLU A 114 -2.53 2.26 22.27
C GLU A 114 -2.02 3.53 21.59
N LYS A 115 -0.69 3.68 21.43
CA LYS A 115 -0.12 4.84 20.72
C LYS A 115 -0.57 4.89 19.27
N ILE A 116 -0.71 3.72 18.63
CA ILE A 116 -1.21 3.65 17.25
C ILE A 116 -2.68 4.03 17.18
N ARG A 117 -3.51 3.59 18.13
CA ARG A 117 -4.91 4.03 18.20
C ARG A 117 -5.00 5.55 18.37
N GLU A 118 -4.14 6.14 19.21
CA GLU A 118 -4.05 7.60 19.35
C GLU A 118 -3.66 8.27 18.03
N LEU A 119 -2.69 7.72 17.30
CA LEU A 119 -2.32 8.22 15.98
C LEU A 119 -3.49 8.19 14.99
N PHE A 120 -4.23 7.08 14.90
CA PHE A 120 -5.41 6.99 14.04
C PHE A 120 -6.48 8.04 14.41
N ARG A 121 -6.68 8.30 15.71
CA ARG A 121 -7.59 9.34 16.20
C ARG A 121 -7.11 10.77 15.92
N GLN A 122 -5.81 10.99 15.77
CA GLN A 122 -5.27 12.29 15.39
C GLN A 122 -5.53 12.60 13.91
N TRP A 123 -5.47 11.58 13.06
CA TRP A 123 -5.61 11.72 11.61
C TRP A 123 -7.05 11.66 11.11
N SER A 124 -7.98 11.10 11.89
CA SER A 124 -9.39 11.02 11.54
C SER A 124 -10.30 11.02 12.77
N ALA A 125 -11.51 11.57 12.61
CA ALA A 125 -12.56 11.47 13.61
C ALA A 125 -13.31 10.13 13.57
N LYS A 126 -13.07 9.29 12.56
CA LYS A 126 -13.77 8.01 12.34
C LYS A 126 -12.84 6.80 12.17
N PRO A 127 -11.84 6.61 13.05
CA PRO A 127 -11.05 5.39 13.02
C PRO A 127 -11.89 4.22 13.56
N VAL A 128 -11.66 3.05 12.97
CA VAL A 128 -12.27 1.79 13.37
C VAL A 128 -11.16 0.87 13.85
N PHE A 129 -11.43 0.17 14.95
CA PHE A 129 -10.48 -0.75 15.58
C PHE A 129 -11.20 -2.06 15.87
N GLU A 130 -10.82 -3.12 15.17
CA GLU A 130 -11.45 -4.43 15.29
C GLU A 130 -10.40 -5.46 15.71
N LYS A 131 -10.79 -6.36 16.62
CA LYS A 131 -9.93 -7.45 17.05
C LYS A 131 -10.12 -8.63 16.09
N ILE A 132 -9.03 -9.22 15.64
CA ILE A 132 -9.08 -10.45 14.84
C ILE A 132 -9.05 -11.62 15.83
N GLU A 133 -10.07 -12.49 15.77
CA GLU A 133 -10.18 -13.63 16.70
C GLU A 133 -9.39 -14.85 16.24
N ASP A 134 -9.24 -15.05 14.93
CA ASP A 134 -8.52 -16.15 14.31
C ASP A 134 -7.75 -15.59 13.10
N GLY A 135 -6.43 -15.75 13.07
CA GLY A 135 -5.59 -15.26 11.98
C GLY A 135 -4.15 -14.97 12.38
N ASP A 136 -3.35 -14.56 11.39
CA ASP A 136 -1.94 -14.21 11.57
C ASP A 136 -1.71 -12.88 12.31
N PHE A 137 -2.77 -12.09 12.51
CA PHE A 137 -2.74 -10.74 13.10
C PHE A 137 -3.71 -10.66 14.29
N ASP A 138 -3.46 -9.70 15.18
CA ASP A 138 -4.24 -9.52 16.41
C ASP A 138 -5.35 -8.45 16.24
N TRP A 139 -5.09 -7.44 15.41
CA TRP A 139 -5.96 -6.27 15.25
C TRP A 139 -5.98 -5.77 13.81
N VAL A 140 -7.11 -5.22 13.38
CA VAL A 140 -7.23 -4.46 12.13
C VAL A 140 -7.76 -3.06 12.39
N PHE A 141 -7.04 -2.05 11.89
CA PHE A 141 -7.43 -0.65 11.99
C PHE A 141 -7.68 -0.09 10.58
N HIS A 142 -8.71 0.73 10.43
CA HIS A 142 -9.03 1.42 9.16
C HIS A 142 -9.81 2.71 9.43
N PHE A 143 -10.01 3.52 8.39
CA PHE A 143 -10.79 4.74 8.46
C PHE A 143 -12.14 4.54 7.79
N ALA A 144 -13.25 4.65 8.54
CA ALA A 144 -14.58 4.33 8.04
C ALA A 144 -15.03 5.20 6.85
N ASP A 145 -14.49 6.41 6.73
CA ASP A 145 -14.75 7.33 5.62
C ASP A 145 -13.63 7.34 4.57
N GLY A 146 -12.62 6.48 4.69
CA GLY A 146 -11.49 6.39 3.78
C GLY A 146 -10.55 7.60 3.83
N ILE A 147 -10.58 8.37 4.92
CA ILE A 147 -9.73 9.55 5.13
C ILE A 147 -8.86 9.32 6.38
N PRO A 148 -7.53 9.48 6.30
CA PRO A 148 -6.74 9.96 5.16
C PRO A 148 -6.54 8.96 4.01
N ASP A 149 -6.77 7.68 4.23
CA ASP A 149 -6.67 6.64 3.19
C ASP A 149 -7.66 5.49 3.41
N ARG A 150 -7.77 4.60 2.42
CA ARG A 150 -8.74 3.50 2.35
C ARG A 150 -8.18 2.14 2.80
N TYR A 151 -6.97 2.09 3.34
CA TYR A 151 -6.31 0.81 3.59
C TYR A 151 -6.72 0.22 4.94
N TYR A 152 -6.61 -1.11 5.01
CA TYR A 152 -6.77 -1.88 6.24
C TYR A 152 -5.38 -2.21 6.77
N TYR A 153 -5.12 -1.82 8.01
CA TYR A 153 -3.84 -2.00 8.68
C TYR A 153 -3.96 -3.12 9.70
N CYS A 154 -3.44 -4.30 9.36
CA CYS A 154 -3.43 -5.47 10.23
C CYS A 154 -2.16 -5.47 11.08
N PHE A 155 -2.31 -5.38 12.40
CA PHE A 155 -1.21 -5.32 13.36
C PHE A 155 -1.04 -6.65 14.07
N LYS A 156 0.22 -7.02 14.33
CA LYS A 156 0.59 -8.16 15.17
C LYS A 156 1.58 -7.71 16.24
N ASP A 157 1.33 -8.12 17.48
CA ASP A 157 2.23 -7.89 18.61
C ASP A 157 3.12 -9.11 18.82
N GLU A 158 4.40 -8.98 18.48
CA GLU A 158 5.40 -10.04 18.66
C GLU A 158 6.09 -9.95 20.05
N GLY A 159 5.50 -9.22 21.01
CA GLY A 159 6.00 -9.02 22.37
C GLY A 159 7.15 -8.01 22.49
N CYS A 160 8.12 -8.06 21.58
CA CYS A 160 9.25 -7.11 21.54
C CYS A 160 9.03 -5.95 20.55
N HIS A 161 8.37 -6.26 19.44
CA HIS A 161 8.12 -5.34 18.33
C HIS A 161 6.69 -5.51 17.83
N LEU A 162 6.10 -4.40 17.40
CA LEU A 162 4.85 -4.42 16.70
C LEU A 162 5.14 -4.42 15.20
N ILE A 163 4.51 -5.32 14.47
CA ILE A 163 4.55 -5.34 13.00
C ILE A 163 3.17 -5.03 12.45
N TYR A 164 3.14 -4.53 11.21
CA TYR A 164 1.89 -4.33 10.50
C TYR A 164 2.01 -4.71 9.03
N HIS A 165 0.90 -5.16 8.47
CA HIS A 165 0.71 -5.29 7.04
C HIS A 165 -0.49 -4.44 6.62
N ARG A 166 -0.40 -3.90 5.40
CA ARG A 166 -1.41 -3.03 4.82
C ARG A 166 -2.07 -3.74 3.64
N PHE A 167 -3.40 -3.76 3.62
CA PHE A 167 -4.21 -4.42 2.60
C PHE A 167 -5.21 -3.44 1.98
N LEU A 168 -5.61 -3.70 0.73
CA LEU A 168 -6.81 -3.09 0.19
C LEU A 168 -8.04 -3.65 0.90
N PRO A 169 -9.17 -2.91 0.93
CA PRO A 169 -10.43 -3.43 1.46
C PRO A 169 -10.82 -4.77 0.83
N GLU A 170 -10.67 -4.90 -0.49
CA GLU A 170 -10.99 -6.11 -1.23
C GLU A 170 -10.06 -7.28 -0.88
N ASP A 171 -8.73 -7.03 -0.80
CA ASP A 171 -7.78 -8.07 -0.39
C ASP A 171 -8.00 -8.50 1.06
N TYR A 172 -8.34 -7.56 1.96
CA TYR A 172 -8.63 -7.86 3.36
C TYR A 172 -9.88 -8.73 3.51
N ALA A 173 -10.93 -8.44 2.72
CA ALA A 173 -12.16 -9.23 2.74
C ALA A 173 -11.96 -10.69 2.30
N GLU A 174 -10.96 -10.97 1.45
CA GLU A 174 -10.61 -12.34 1.03
C GLU A 174 -9.69 -13.07 2.03
N LEU A 175 -9.08 -12.37 2.98
CA LEU A 175 -8.23 -12.95 4.02
C LEU A 175 -9.02 -13.49 5.23
N GLN A 176 -10.30 -13.12 5.35
CA GLN A 176 -11.24 -13.56 6.39
C GLN A 176 -11.87 -14.91 6.05
#